data_AF-A0A504LPV6-F1
#
_entry.id   AF-A0A504LPV6-F1
#
_cell.length_a   1.000
_cell.length_b   1.000
_cell.length_c   1.000
_cell.angle_alpha   90.00
_cell.angle_beta   90.00
_cell.angle_gamma   90.00
#
_symmetry.space_group_name_H-M   'P 1'
#
loop_
_entity.id
_entity.type
_entity.pdbx_description
1 polymer ?
#
loop_
_entity_poly.entity_id
_entity_poly.type
_entity_poly.pdbx_seq_one_letter_code
_entity_poly.pdbx_strand_id
1 'polypeptide(L)'
;MLGTQTVKAARRATKRGGRRDAEADLFLRRRVVDEAFLERTARLFEARMGRSLSTEDARQIVDNIGGFFRILAEWERIDRGK
;
A
#
# COMPACT_ATOMS: atom_id res chain seq x y z
N MET A 1 -7.16 -25.63 57.80
CA MET A 1 -6.34 -24.44 57.45
C MET A 1 -5.88 -24.60 56.01
N LEU A 2 -6.34 -23.70 55.12
CA LEU A 2 -6.02 -23.69 53.70
C LEU A 2 -4.57 -23.21 53.50
N GLY A 3 -3.79 -23.92 52.69
CA GLY A 3 -2.52 -23.46 52.14
C GLY A 3 -2.49 -23.76 50.65
N THR A 4 -2.88 -22.79 49.84
CA THR A 4 -3.02 -22.86 48.38
C THR A 4 -1.67 -23.00 47.68
N GLN A 5 -1.54 -24.03 46.83
CA GLN A 5 -0.44 -24.14 45.86
C GLN A 5 -0.54 -23.02 44.82
N THR A 6 0.53 -22.26 44.64
CA THR A 6 0.65 -21.23 43.60
C THR A 6 1.19 -21.85 42.31
N VAL A 7 0.31 -22.06 41.33
CA VAL A 7 0.72 -22.47 39.98
C VAL A 7 1.24 -21.24 39.25
N LYS A 8 2.55 -21.20 38.98
CA LYS A 8 3.20 -20.13 38.19
C LYS A 8 2.81 -20.27 36.72
N ALA A 9 1.80 -19.52 36.29
CA ALA A 9 1.39 -19.46 34.89
C ALA A 9 2.46 -18.74 34.04
N ALA A 10 3.25 -19.52 33.30
CA ALA A 10 4.13 -18.99 32.26
C ALA A 10 3.28 -18.51 31.07
N ARG A 11 3.10 -17.20 30.94
CA ARG A 11 2.45 -16.59 29.77
C ARG A 11 3.39 -16.72 28.57
N ARG A 12 3.14 -17.68 27.69
CA ARG A 12 3.70 -17.69 26.34
C ARG A 12 3.13 -16.50 25.57
N ALA A 13 3.96 -15.48 25.33
CA ALA A 13 3.65 -14.40 24.42
C ALA A 13 3.69 -14.94 22.98
N THR A 14 2.53 -15.34 22.45
CA THR A 14 2.33 -15.47 21.00
C THR A 14 2.31 -14.06 20.41
N LYS A 15 3.48 -13.52 20.07
CA LYS A 15 3.56 -12.31 19.24
C LYS A 15 3.31 -12.72 17.78
N ARG A 16 2.04 -13.05 17.48
CA ARG A 16 1.51 -13.08 16.11
C ARG A 16 1.44 -11.64 15.64
N GLY A 17 2.46 -11.18 14.93
CA GLY A 17 2.50 -9.79 14.48
C GLY A 17 3.66 -9.53 13.53
N GLY A 18 3.70 -10.22 12.39
CA GLY A 18 4.73 -10.03 11.37
C GLY A 18 4.18 -10.23 9.96
N ARG A 19 2.91 -9.90 9.72
CA ARG A 19 2.26 -10.09 8.42
C ARG A 19 1.29 -8.97 8.07
N ARG A 20 1.63 -7.72 8.44
CA ARG A 20 0.77 -6.54 8.17
C ARG A 20 1.49 -5.39 7.44
N ASP A 21 2.76 -5.55 7.09
CA ASP A 21 3.54 -4.51 6.39
C ASP A 21 3.81 -4.82 4.91
N ALA A 22 3.48 -6.03 4.45
CA ALA A 22 3.77 -6.45 3.07
C ALA A 22 2.96 -5.66 2.03
N GLU A 23 1.74 -5.25 2.34
CA GLU A 23 0.90 -4.46 1.43
C GLU A 23 1.38 -3.01 1.32
N ALA A 24 1.79 -2.39 2.44
CA ALA A 24 2.38 -1.06 2.42
C ALA A 24 3.71 -1.05 1.63
N ASP A 25 4.48 -2.14 1.70
CA ASP A 25 5.73 -2.31 0.95
C ASP A 25 5.51 -2.39 -0.57
N LEU A 26 4.34 -2.87 -1.03
CA LEU A 26 3.97 -2.86 -2.46
C LEU A 26 3.79 -1.44 -3.02
N PHE A 27 3.34 -0.50 -2.19
CA PHE A 27 3.25 0.92 -2.55
C PHE A 27 4.54 1.70 -2.30
N LEU A 28 5.40 1.22 -1.38
CA LEU A 28 6.71 1.80 -1.08
C LEU A 28 7.77 1.42 -2.13
N ARG A 29 7.63 0.23 -2.73
CA ARG A 29 8.37 -0.15 -3.95
C ARG A 29 7.97 0.82 -5.05
N ARG A 30 8.80 1.84 -5.25
CA ARG A 30 8.79 2.64 -6.48
C ARG A 30 8.93 1.67 -7.64
N ARG A 31 7.80 1.25 -8.24
CA ARG A 31 7.81 0.47 -9.47
C ARG A 31 8.63 1.29 -10.44
N VAL A 32 9.65 0.66 -11.04
CA VAL A 32 10.37 1.27 -12.13
C VAL A 32 9.35 1.46 -13.25
N VAL A 33 8.89 2.68 -13.41
CA VAL A 33 8.01 3.07 -14.51
C VAL A 33 8.91 3.27 -15.72
N ASP A 34 8.90 2.31 -16.63
CA ASP A 34 9.66 2.37 -17.87
C ASP A 34 8.89 3.13 -18.97
N GLU A 35 9.61 3.49 -20.03
CA GLU A 35 9.04 4.25 -21.14
C GLU A 35 7.89 3.49 -21.81
N ALA A 36 8.01 2.16 -21.95
CA ALA A 36 6.96 1.33 -22.54
C ALA A 36 5.65 1.35 -21.73
N PHE A 37 5.74 1.46 -20.40
CA PHE A 37 4.58 1.64 -19.53
C PHE A 37 3.96 3.03 -19.71
N LEU A 38 4.78 4.08 -19.83
CA LEU A 38 4.30 5.44 -20.08
C LEU A 38 3.63 5.57 -21.43
N GLU A 39 4.18 4.98 -22.49
CA GLU A 39 3.56 4.95 -23.82
C GLU A 39 2.20 4.25 -23.79
N ARG A 40 2.09 3.10 -23.11
CA ARG A 40 0.79 2.41 -22.96
C ARG A 40 -0.21 3.25 -22.18
N THR A 41 0.25 3.94 -21.15
CA THR A 41 -0.59 4.85 -20.36
C THR A 41 -1.07 6.02 -21.22
N ALA A 42 -0.19 6.66 -21.98
CA ALA A 42 -0.55 7.74 -22.91
C ALA A 42 -1.66 7.27 -23.86
N ARG A 43 -1.44 6.17 -24.60
CA ARG A 43 -2.42 5.64 -25.55
C ARG A 43 -3.79 5.35 -24.94
N LEU A 44 -3.82 4.78 -23.73
CA LEU A 44 -5.06 4.49 -23.02
C LEU A 44 -5.83 5.77 -22.70
N PHE A 45 -5.13 6.81 -22.23
CA PHE A 45 -5.76 8.06 -21.83
C PHE A 45 -6.06 8.99 -23.00
N GLU A 46 -5.29 8.94 -24.08
CA GLU A 46 -5.59 9.61 -25.35
C GLU A 46 -6.94 9.13 -25.90
N ALA A 47 -7.15 7.80 -25.94
CA ALA A 47 -8.41 7.20 -26.38
C ALA A 47 -9.62 7.67 -25.55
N ARG A 48 -9.39 8.00 -24.27
CA ARG A 48 -10.43 8.47 -23.35
C ARG A 48 -10.63 9.99 -23.40
N MET A 49 -9.56 10.77 -23.56
CA MET A 49 -9.60 12.23 -23.49
C MET A 49 -9.77 12.91 -24.85
N GLY A 50 -9.59 12.18 -25.96
CA GLY A 50 -9.73 12.73 -27.30
C GLY A 50 -8.66 13.78 -27.65
N ARG A 51 -7.52 13.77 -26.95
CA ARG A 51 -6.36 14.62 -27.20
C ARG A 51 -5.08 13.80 -27.11
N SER A 52 -4.04 14.21 -27.83
CA SER A 52 -2.71 13.61 -27.72
C SER A 52 -2.09 13.87 -26.34
N LEU A 53 -1.33 12.91 -25.83
CA LEU A 53 -0.64 12.98 -24.55
C LEU A 53 0.84 12.67 -24.73
N SER A 54 1.67 13.48 -24.10
CA SER A 54 3.10 13.23 -24.03
C SER A 54 3.43 12.14 -23.00
N THR A 55 4.65 11.61 -23.07
CA THR A 55 5.22 10.76 -22.01
C THR A 55 5.15 11.44 -20.63
N GLU A 56 5.32 12.77 -20.57
CA GLU A 56 5.27 13.52 -19.32
C GLU A 56 3.83 13.59 -18.77
N ASP A 57 2.83 13.77 -19.64
CA ASP A 57 1.43 13.67 -19.24
C ASP A 57 1.12 12.28 -18.67
N ALA A 58 1.63 11.22 -19.31
CA ALA A 58 1.48 9.86 -18.83
C ALA A 58 2.13 9.65 -17.46
N ARG A 59 3.32 10.22 -17.23
CA ARG A 59 3.99 10.19 -15.93
C ARG A 59 3.16 10.88 -14.86
N GLN A 60 2.64 12.07 -15.15
CA GLN A 60 1.77 12.81 -14.24
C GLN A 60 0.49 12.03 -13.91
N ILE A 61 -0.12 11.37 -14.90
CA ILE A 61 -1.30 10.51 -14.70
C ILE A 61 -0.98 9.37 -13.73
N VAL A 62 0.14 8.67 -13.93
CA VAL A 62 0.56 7.56 -13.08
C VAL A 62 0.82 8.03 -11.66
N ASP A 63 1.53 9.13 -11.50
CA ASP A 63 1.85 9.70 -10.19
C ASP A 63 0.58 10.16 -9.46
N ASN A 64 -0.36 10.80 -10.16
CA ASN A 64 -1.63 11.23 -9.59
C ASN A 64 -2.47 10.04 -9.10
N ILE A 65 -2.62 9.01 -9.92
CA ILE A 65 -3.41 7.82 -9.57
C ILE A 65 -2.73 7.06 -8.41
N GLY A 66 -1.42 6.84 -8.50
CA GLY A 66 -0.65 6.20 -7.44
C GLY A 66 -0.72 6.97 -6.13
N GLY A 67 -0.61 8.29 -6.18
CA GLY A 67 -0.74 9.19 -5.03
C GLY A 67 -2.12 9.12 -4.37
N PHE A 68 -3.20 9.09 -5.17
CA PHE A 68 -4.56 8.95 -4.67
C PHE A 68 -4.75 7.66 -3.87
N PHE A 69 -4.36 6.51 -4.42
CA PHE A 69 -4.47 5.23 -3.71
C PHE A 69 -3.58 5.16 -2.46
N ARG A 70 -2.40 5.80 -2.49
CA ARG A 70 -1.55 5.92 -1.30
C ARG A 70 -2.26 6.64 -0.14
N ILE A 71 -3.00 7.71 -0.43
CA ILE A 71 -3.78 8.44 0.59
C ILE A 71 -4.87 7.53 1.17
N LEU A 72 -5.61 6.80 0.32
CA LEU A 72 -6.65 5.87 0.78
C LEU A 72 -6.07 4.76 1.67
N ALA A 73 -4.93 4.19 1.28
CA ALA A 73 -4.23 3.18 2.08
C ALA A 73 -3.76 3.74 3.44
N GLU A 74 -3.33 5.00 3.47
CA GLU A 74 -2.94 5.66 4.72
C GLU A 74 -4.14 5.84 5.66
N TRP A 75 -5.28 6.28 5.15
CA TRP A 75 -6.51 6.42 5.94
C TRP A 75 -6.99 5.09 6.50
N GLU A 76 -7.00 4.05 5.67
CA GLU A 76 -7.36 2.69 6.08
C GLU A 76 -6.44 2.16 7.20
N ARG A 77 -5.14 2.48 7.15
CA ARG A 77 -4.18 2.16 8.21
C ARG A 77 -4.50 2.90 9.52
N ILE A 78 -4.87 4.17 9.43
CA ILE A 78 -5.26 4.99 10.59
C ILE A 78 -6.52 4.41 11.23
N ASP A 79 -7.54 4.08 10.43
CA ASP A 79 -8.82 3.54 10.93
C ASP A 79 -8.65 2.17 11.60
N ARG A 80 -7.74 1.32 11.11
CA ARG A 80 -7.41 0.02 11.75
C ARG A 80 -6.53 0.12 13.00
N GLY A 81 -5.91 1.27 13.23
CA GLY A 81 -5.06 1.54 14.38
C GLY A 81 -5.80 2.21 15.55
N LYS A 82 -7.06 2.59 15.33
CA LYS A 82 -8.02 2.98 16.37
C LYS A 82 -8.77 1.75 16.89
#